data_AF-A0A522MG98-F1
#
_entry.id   AF-A0A522MG98-F1
#
_cell.length_a   1.000
_cell.length_b   1.000
_cell.length_c   1.000
_cell.angle_alpha   90.00
_cell.angle_beta   90.00
_cell.angle_gamma   90.00
#
_symmetry.space_group_name_H-M   'P 1'
#
loop_
_entity.id
_entity.type
_entity.pdbx_description
1 polymer ?
#
loop_
_entity_poly.entity_id
_entity_poly.type
_entity_poly.pdbx_seq_one_letter_code
_entity_poly.pdbx_strand_id
1 'polypeptide(L)'
;MSLSIPLEISSSSALDEETARAEVYGLLSQLLYAPPGPPLLAQLRVAATETPAAGAFLEEPWRHLVGVARGMSDTAIHNEFDALFGGVGKPEVYVFGSHYLSGFLNEKPLAALRGDLARLGLARD
;
A
#
# COMPACT_ATOMS: atom_id res chain seq x y z
N MET A 1 31.19 31.55 -22.55
CA MET A 1 31.19 31.33 -21.09
C MET A 1 30.05 30.37 -20.78
N SER A 2 30.31 29.06 -20.86
CA SER A 2 29.30 28.03 -20.59
C SER A 2 29.28 27.74 -19.09
N LEU A 3 28.17 28.05 -18.44
CA LEU A 3 27.87 27.58 -17.09
C LEU A 3 27.24 26.20 -17.22
N SER A 4 28.07 25.16 -17.10
CA SER A 4 27.60 23.82 -16.79
C SER A 4 27.18 23.83 -15.32
N ILE A 5 25.88 23.95 -15.05
CA ILE A 5 25.33 23.69 -13.72
C ILE A 5 25.34 22.17 -13.56
N PRO A 6 26.08 21.58 -12.61
CA PRO A 6 25.90 20.17 -12.31
C PRO A 6 24.52 20.03 -11.68
N LEU A 7 23.68 19.22 -12.29
CA LEU A 7 22.48 18.71 -11.64
C LEU A 7 22.95 17.69 -10.60
N GLU A 8 23.42 18.17 -9.45
CA GLU A 8 23.53 17.34 -8.24
C GLU A 8 22.09 17.02 -7.80
N ILE A 9 21.49 16.02 -8.45
CA ILE A 9 20.46 15.24 -7.79
C ILE A 9 21.20 14.53 -6.66
N SER A 10 21.10 15.07 -5.45
CA SER A 10 21.60 14.44 -4.24
C SER A 10 21.05 13.02 -4.19
N SER A 11 21.86 12.04 -4.58
CA SER A 11 21.48 10.63 -4.66
C SER A 11 20.88 10.14 -3.35
N SER A 12 21.35 10.66 -2.22
CA SER A 12 20.79 10.38 -0.89
C SER A 12 19.30 10.72 -0.78
N SER A 13 18.87 11.94 -1.17
CA SER A 13 17.46 12.33 -1.00
C SER A 13 16.53 11.57 -1.94
N ALA A 14 17.00 11.24 -3.14
CA ALA A 14 16.25 10.42 -4.09
C ALA A 14 16.14 8.96 -3.63
N LEU A 15 17.20 8.42 -3.01
CA LEU A 15 17.18 7.09 -2.39
C LEU A 15 16.25 7.06 -1.17
N ASP A 16 16.29 8.10 -0.33
CA ASP A 16 15.39 8.23 0.83
C ASP A 16 13.92 8.26 0.39
N GLU A 17 13.61 8.97 -0.70
CA GLU A 17 12.27 8.99 -1.30
C GLU A 17 11.86 7.61 -1.83
N GLU A 18 12.72 6.92 -2.57
CA GLU A 18 12.43 5.57 -3.09
C GLU A 18 12.20 4.56 -1.96
N THR A 19 13.01 4.63 -0.89
CA THR A 19 12.82 3.79 0.29
C THR A 19 11.48 4.09 0.96
N ALA A 20 11.16 5.37 1.21
CA ALA A 20 9.87 5.76 1.80
C ALA A 20 8.69 5.29 0.93
N ARG A 21 8.80 5.39 -0.40
CA ARG A 21 7.79 4.91 -1.34
C ARG A 21 7.63 3.39 -1.26
N ALA A 22 8.72 2.64 -1.24
CA ALA A 22 8.70 1.19 -1.11
C ALA A 22 8.07 0.73 0.21
N GLU A 23 8.36 1.40 1.32
CA GLU A 23 7.78 1.11 2.64
C GLU A 23 6.26 1.32 2.65
N VAL A 24 5.79 2.44 2.07
CA VAL A 24 4.34 2.71 1.97
C VAL A 24 3.65 1.67 1.10
N TYR A 25 4.21 1.32 -0.07
CA TYR A 25 3.64 0.27 -0.91
C TYR A 25 3.66 -1.10 -0.22
N GLY A 26 4.73 -1.41 0.54
CA GLY A 26 4.83 -2.63 1.33
C GLY A 26 3.76 -2.73 2.42
N LEU A 27 3.48 -1.62 3.11
CA LEU A 27 2.40 -1.56 4.11
C LEU A 27 1.03 -1.75 3.45
N LEU A 28 0.72 -0.99 2.39
CA LEU A 28 -0.55 -1.10 1.67
C LEU A 28 -0.77 -2.50 1.11
N SER A 29 0.29 -3.12 0.57
CA SER A 29 0.24 -4.50 0.09
C SER A 29 -0.16 -5.47 1.20
N GLN A 30 0.39 -5.32 2.41
CA GLN A 30 0.06 -6.21 3.52
C GLN A 30 -1.38 -5.99 4.01
N LEU A 31 -1.83 -4.74 4.12
CA LEU A 31 -3.17 -4.40 4.60
C LEU A 31 -4.29 -4.78 3.62
N LEU A 32 -4.00 -4.89 2.32
CA LEU A 32 -5.00 -5.21 1.28
C LEU A 32 -4.95 -6.68 0.83
N TYR A 33 -3.87 -7.41 1.14
CA TYR A 33 -3.71 -8.80 0.68
C TYR A 33 -4.45 -9.81 1.56
N ALA A 34 -4.43 -9.61 2.88
CA ALA A 34 -5.03 -10.52 3.86
C ALA A 34 -5.37 -9.76 5.16
N PRO A 35 -6.23 -10.32 6.04
CA PRO A 35 -6.48 -9.73 7.34
C PRO A 35 -5.15 -9.49 8.09
N PRO A 36 -4.86 -8.27 8.56
CA PRO A 36 -3.58 -7.96 9.18
C PRO A 36 -3.40 -8.74 10.49
N GLY A 37 -2.25 -9.40 10.63
CA GLY A 37 -1.93 -10.16 11.83
C GLY A 37 -1.54 -9.27 13.03
N PRO A 38 -1.58 -9.83 14.27
CA PRO A 38 -1.26 -9.07 15.48
C PRO A 38 0.08 -8.31 15.47
N PRO A 39 1.20 -8.85 14.93
CA PRO A 39 2.47 -8.13 14.89
C PRO A 39 2.42 -6.85 14.04
N LEU A 40 1.70 -6.88 12.93
CA LEU A 40 1.54 -5.71 12.06
C LEU A 40 0.66 -4.66 12.73
N LEU A 41 -0.44 -5.08 13.34
CA LEU A 41 -1.36 -4.20 14.07
C LEU A 41 -0.68 -3.54 15.27
N ALA A 42 0.13 -4.28 16.02
CA ALA A 42 0.92 -3.74 17.12
C ALA A 42 1.87 -2.62 16.65
N GLN A 43 2.57 -2.85 15.53
CA GLN A 43 3.45 -1.84 14.92
C GLN A 43 2.68 -0.61 14.45
N LEU A 44 1.53 -0.80 13.78
CA LEU A 44 0.70 0.30 13.30
C LEU A 44 0.19 1.18 14.45
N ARG A 45 -0.18 0.58 15.59
CA ARG A 45 -0.67 1.32 16.76
C ARG A 45 0.40 2.18 17.43
N VAL A 46 1.67 1.79 17.36
CA VAL A 46 2.77 2.58 17.93
C VAL A 46 3.45 3.50 16.92
N ALA A 47 3.00 3.47 15.66
CA ALA A 47 3.60 4.27 14.61
C ALA A 47 3.51 5.77 14.90
N ALA A 48 4.59 6.50 14.60
CA ALA A 48 4.65 7.94 14.78
C ALA A 48 3.69 8.63 13.80
N THR A 49 2.92 9.59 14.30
CA THR A 49 1.96 10.37 13.51
C THR A 49 2.43 11.80 13.24
N GLU A 50 3.59 12.17 13.81
CA GLU A 50 4.27 13.43 13.58
C GLU A 50 5.02 13.36 12.25
N THR A 51 4.80 14.33 11.37
CA THR A 51 5.50 14.43 10.09
C THR A 51 6.65 15.43 10.21
N PRO A 52 7.81 15.15 9.58
CA PRO A 52 8.87 16.15 9.41
C PRO A 52 8.44 17.34 8.53
N ALA A 53 7.44 17.14 7.67
CA ALA A 53 6.92 18.13 6.74
C ALA A 53 5.42 18.35 6.98
N ALA A 54 5.09 19.42 7.71
CA ALA A 54 3.69 19.79 7.98
C ALA A 54 2.94 20.16 6.69
N GLY A 55 1.70 19.71 6.57
CA GLY A 55 0.84 19.91 5.41
C GLY A 55 1.07 18.92 4.27
N ALA A 56 1.86 17.86 4.49
CA ALA A 56 2.07 16.83 3.47
C ALA A 56 0.77 16.07 3.17
N PHE A 57 0.57 15.68 1.90
CA PHE A 57 -0.68 15.06 1.43
C PHE A 57 -1.10 13.81 2.24
N LEU A 58 -0.13 13.02 2.70
CA LEU A 58 -0.38 11.80 3.46
C LEU A 58 -0.46 12.01 4.98
N GLU A 59 -0.20 13.22 5.50
CA GLU A 59 -0.14 13.48 6.94
C GLU A 59 -1.48 13.14 7.64
N GLU A 60 -2.57 13.74 7.20
CA GLU A 60 -3.90 13.52 7.79
C GLU A 60 -4.43 12.10 7.58
N PRO A 61 -4.38 11.51 6.35
CA PRO A 61 -4.75 10.11 6.15
C PRO A 61 -3.98 9.13 7.04
N TRP A 62 -2.66 9.37 7.23
CA TRP A 62 -1.83 8.54 8.10
C TRP A 62 -2.24 8.65 9.57
N ARG A 63 -2.43 9.88 10.06
CA ARG A 63 -2.94 10.14 11.42
C ARG A 63 -4.27 9.42 11.67
N HIS A 64 -5.17 9.46 10.70
CA HIS A 64 -6.46 8.80 10.80
C HIS A 64 -6.33 7.28 10.83
N LEU A 65 -5.55 6.68 9.92
CA LEU A 65 -5.30 5.24 9.87
C LEU A 65 -4.74 4.73 11.21
N VAL A 66 -3.69 5.38 11.73
CA VAL A 66 -3.08 5.02 13.01
C VAL A 66 -4.05 5.23 14.18
N GLY A 67 -4.82 6.33 14.15
CA GLY A 67 -5.84 6.64 15.17
C GLY A 67 -6.93 5.57 15.25
N VAL A 68 -7.46 5.13 14.11
CA VAL A 68 -8.46 4.05 14.03
C VAL A 68 -7.86 2.73 14.52
N ALA A 69 -6.65 2.38 14.08
CA ALA A 69 -5.96 1.16 14.53
C ALA A 69 -5.77 1.12 16.07
N ARG A 70 -5.49 2.27 16.70
CA ARG A 70 -5.38 2.40 18.17
C ARG A 70 -6.72 2.18 18.88
N GLY A 71 -7.82 2.57 18.26
CA GLY A 71 -9.17 2.48 18.83
C GLY A 71 -9.85 1.11 18.67
N MET A 72 -9.28 0.20 17.88
CA MET A 72 -9.90 -1.07 17.53
C MET A 72 -9.11 -2.28 18.05
N SER A 73 -9.82 -3.35 18.40
CA SER A 73 -9.21 -4.65 18.71
C SER A 73 -8.81 -5.39 17.43
N ASP A 74 -7.87 -6.34 17.54
CA ASP A 74 -7.44 -7.18 16.41
C ASP A 74 -8.63 -7.92 15.78
N THR A 75 -9.52 -8.46 16.62
CA THR A 75 -10.74 -9.14 16.16
C THR A 75 -11.68 -8.19 15.41
N ALA A 76 -11.83 -6.95 15.86
CA ALA A 76 -12.70 -5.98 15.17
C ALA A 76 -12.15 -5.66 13.77
N ILE A 77 -10.84 -5.41 13.66
CA ILE A 77 -10.18 -5.15 12.37
C ILE A 77 -10.30 -6.36 11.43
N HIS A 78 -10.10 -7.57 11.96
CA HIS A 78 -10.24 -8.81 11.17
C HIS A 78 -11.66 -8.97 10.64
N ASN A 79 -12.67 -8.80 11.50
CA ASN A 79 -14.07 -8.92 11.10
C ASN A 79 -14.46 -7.87 10.05
N GLU A 80 -13.93 -6.64 10.16
CA GLU A 80 -14.13 -5.60 9.15
C GLU A 80 -13.48 -5.97 7.81
N PHE A 81 -12.25 -6.50 7.83
CA PHE A 81 -11.58 -6.99 6.62
C PHE A 81 -12.43 -8.06 5.92
N ASP A 82 -12.91 -9.06 6.68
CA ASP A 82 -13.74 -10.14 6.13
C ASP A 82 -15.08 -9.63 5.60
N ALA A 83 -15.69 -8.63 6.24
CA ALA A 83 -16.93 -8.03 5.76
C ALA A 83 -16.73 -7.24 4.45
N LEU A 84 -15.63 -6.50 4.34
CA LEU A 84 -15.35 -5.63 3.20
C LEU A 84 -14.85 -6.39 1.97
N PHE A 85 -13.88 -7.28 2.19
CA PHE A 85 -13.13 -7.94 1.12
C PHE A 85 -13.45 -9.43 0.98
N GLY A 86 -14.00 -10.04 2.04
CA GLY A 86 -14.32 -11.46 2.13
C GLY A 86 -15.83 -11.76 2.04
N GLY A 87 -16.17 -13.00 2.45
CA GLY A 87 -17.56 -13.47 2.58
C GLY A 87 -18.01 -14.48 1.52
N VAL A 88 -19.08 -15.22 1.86
CA VAL A 88 -19.79 -16.10 0.92
C VAL A 88 -20.72 -15.23 0.07
N GLY A 89 -20.25 -14.77 -1.09
CA GLY A 89 -21.04 -13.98 -2.02
C GLY A 89 -20.24 -12.86 -2.69
N LYS A 90 -20.92 -11.73 -2.95
CA LYS A 90 -20.30 -10.53 -3.52
C LYS A 90 -19.68 -9.71 -2.38
N PRO A 91 -18.35 -9.51 -2.36
CA PRO A 91 -17.73 -8.60 -1.40
C PRO A 91 -18.18 -7.15 -1.67
N GLU A 92 -18.15 -6.32 -0.63
CA GLU A 92 -18.44 -4.90 -0.77
C GLU A 92 -17.41 -4.22 -1.66
N VAL A 93 -16.14 -4.61 -1.50
CA VAL A 93 -15.01 -4.11 -2.29
C VAL A 93 -14.22 -5.28 -2.87
N TYR A 94 -14.11 -5.32 -4.21
CA TYR A 94 -13.19 -6.25 -4.86
C TYR A 94 -11.76 -5.71 -4.76
N VAL A 95 -10.82 -6.49 -4.22
CA VAL A 95 -9.38 -6.17 -4.23
C VAL A 95 -8.68 -6.69 -5.49
N PHE A 96 -9.37 -6.60 -6.63
CA PHE A 96 -8.88 -7.08 -7.93
C PHE A 96 -9.00 -5.98 -8.99
N GLY A 97 -7.86 -5.48 -9.46
CA GLY A 97 -7.82 -4.43 -10.49
C GLY A 97 -8.56 -4.82 -11.78
N SER A 98 -8.55 -6.12 -12.14
CA SER A 98 -9.29 -6.63 -13.30
C SER A 98 -10.79 -6.32 -13.25
N HIS A 99 -11.41 -6.33 -12.06
CA HIS A 99 -12.82 -5.99 -11.90
C HIS A 99 -13.11 -4.54 -12.30
N TYR A 100 -12.29 -3.59 -11.87
CA TYR A 100 -12.51 -2.17 -12.19
C TYR A 100 -12.12 -1.80 -13.61
N LEU A 101 -11.17 -2.54 -14.21
CA LEU A 101 -10.70 -2.28 -15.57
C LEU A 101 -11.56 -2.95 -16.65
N SER A 102 -12.18 -4.09 -16.34
CA SER A 102 -12.91 -4.91 -17.32
C SER A 102 -14.34 -5.29 -16.92
N GLY A 103 -14.71 -5.12 -15.65
CA GLY A 103 -15.94 -5.65 -15.06
C GLY A 103 -15.82 -7.09 -14.57
N PHE A 104 -14.79 -7.84 -14.98
CA PHE A 104 -14.63 -9.26 -14.70
C PHE A 104 -13.38 -9.56 -13.86
N LEU A 105 -13.48 -10.57 -12.99
CA LEU A 105 -12.34 -11.05 -12.22
C LEU A 105 -11.39 -11.87 -13.09
N ASN A 106 -10.09 -11.66 -12.90
CA ASN A 106 -9.01 -12.45 -13.49
C ASN A 106 -8.98 -12.47 -15.03
N GLU A 107 -9.39 -11.37 -15.66
CA GLU A 107 -9.45 -11.23 -17.13
C GLU A 107 -8.14 -10.67 -17.74
N LYS A 108 -8.17 -10.13 -18.97
CA LYS A 108 -7.02 -9.64 -19.75
C LYS A 108 -6.09 -8.69 -18.99
N PRO A 109 -6.57 -7.77 -18.13
CA PRO A 109 -5.66 -6.94 -17.34
C PRO A 109 -4.73 -7.76 -16.45
N LEU A 110 -5.19 -8.88 -15.88
CA LEU A 110 -4.36 -9.77 -15.09
C LEU A 110 -3.36 -10.54 -15.96
N ALA A 111 -3.77 -10.97 -17.15
CA ALA A 111 -2.88 -11.64 -18.09
C ALA A 111 -1.74 -10.73 -18.55
N ALA A 112 -2.04 -9.46 -18.86
CA ALA A 112 -1.05 -8.45 -19.19
C ALA A 112 -0.06 -8.23 -18.03
N LEU A 113 -0.57 -8.03 -16.81
CA LEU A 113 0.26 -7.88 -15.61
C LEU A 113 1.19 -9.08 -15.39
N ARG A 114 0.70 -10.31 -15.57
CA ARG A 114 1.54 -11.52 -15.45
C ARG A 114 2.65 -11.56 -16.51
N GLY A 115 2.37 -11.13 -17.74
CA GLY A 115 3.37 -11.00 -18.79
C GLY A 115 4.43 -9.94 -18.46
N ASP A 116 4.03 -8.82 -17.89
CA ASP A 116 4.94 -7.78 -17.41
C ASP A 116 5.86 -8.30 -16.29
N LEU A 117 5.27 -8.96 -15.28
CA LEU A 117 6.02 -9.54 -14.17
C LEU A 117 7.02 -10.62 -14.64
N ALA A 118 6.63 -11.47 -15.58
CA ALA A 118 7.52 -12.48 -16.15
C ALA A 118 8.72 -11.84 -16.89
N ARG A 119 8.49 -10.78 -17.67
CA ARG A 119 9.56 -10.04 -18.36
C ARG A 119 10.54 -9.39 -17.38
N LEU A 120 10.03 -8.95 -16.23
CA LEU A 120 10.83 -8.35 -15.16
C LEU A 120 11.52 -9.37 -14.25
N GLY A 121 11.30 -10.68 -14.44
CA GLY A 121 11.83 -11.72 -13.56
C GLY A 121 11.17 -11.76 -12.17
N LEU A 122 9.94 -11.25 -12.07
CA LEU A 122 9.15 -11.15 -10.83
C LEU A 122 7.92 -12.07 -10.85
N ALA A 123 7.90 -13.06 -11.76
CA ALA A 123 6.87 -14.09 -11.74
C ALA A 123 6.98 -14.90 -10.43
N ARG A 124 5.85 -15.41 -9.95
CA ARG A 124 5.85 -16.37 -8.84
C ARG A 124 6.30 -17.73 -9.39
N ASP A 125 7.07 -18.46 -8.59
CA ASP A 125 7.42 -19.87 -8.84
C ASP A 125 6.17 -20.76 -8.94
#